data_AF-A0A662DVE0-F1
#
_entry.id   AF-A0A662DVE0-F1
#
_cell.length_a   1.000
_cell.length_b   1.000
_cell.length_c   1.000
_cell.angle_alpha   90.00
_cell.angle_beta   90.00
_cell.angle_gamma   90.00
#
_symmetry.space_group_name_H-M   'P 1'
#
loop_
_entity.id
_entity.type
_entity.pdbx_description
1 polymer ?
#
loop_
_entity_poly.entity_id
_entity_poly.type
_entity_poly.pdbx_seq_one_letter_code
_entity_poly.pdbx_strand_id
1 'polypeptide(L)'
;MFARRWAPLWAGLATSLLFGLWHILPTIDTLVTNPAGESIDSVAEVTLALAGTVAGLTLTGFAFLWLRLRANSTVAPVMAHIATNSFALLAALFVVRVLG
;
A
#
# COMPACT_ATOMS: atom_id res chain seq x y z
N MET A 1 -20.13 -10.80 -24.97
CA MET A 1 -18.80 -11.04 -24.37
C MET A 1 -18.12 -9.78 -23.81
N PHE A 2 -18.39 -8.55 -24.30
CA PHE A 2 -17.74 -7.33 -23.81
C PHE A 2 -18.07 -6.98 -22.34
N ALA A 3 -19.33 -7.00 -21.91
CA ALA A 3 -19.70 -6.65 -20.52
C ALA A 3 -18.91 -7.44 -19.45
N ARG A 4 -18.60 -8.71 -19.73
CA ARG A 4 -17.81 -9.60 -18.87
C ARG A 4 -16.30 -9.30 -18.86
N ARG A 5 -15.78 -8.47 -19.79
CA ARG A 5 -14.40 -7.97 -19.80
C ARG A 5 -14.26 -6.58 -19.15
N TRP A 6 -15.29 -5.75 -19.19
CA TRP A 6 -15.31 -4.46 -18.48
C TRP A 6 -15.53 -4.62 -16.98
N ALA A 7 -16.39 -5.56 -16.56
CA ALA A 7 -16.60 -5.86 -15.14
C ALA A 7 -15.31 -6.25 -14.37
N PRO A 8 -14.38 -7.05 -14.93
CA PRO A 8 -13.07 -7.34 -14.34
C PRO A 8 -12.17 -6.12 -14.16
N LEU A 9 -12.12 -5.21 -15.14
CA LEU A 9 -11.27 -4.01 -15.05
C LEU A 9 -11.80 -3.07 -13.97
N TRP A 10 -13.11 -2.81 -13.97
CA TRP A 10 -13.74 -1.99 -12.93
C TRP A 10 -13.65 -2.63 -11.54
N ALA A 11 -13.77 -3.95 -11.43
CA ALA A 11 -13.54 -4.66 -10.17
C ALA A 11 -12.08 -4.50 -9.70
N GLY A 12 -11.12 -4.60 -10.61
CA GLY A 12 -9.70 -4.37 -10.32
C GLY A 12 -9.41 -2.94 -9.86
N LEU A 13 -9.96 -1.94 -10.55
CA LEU A 13 -9.88 -0.53 -10.18
C LEU A 13 -10.49 -0.27 -8.80
N ALA A 14 -11.74 -0.72 -8.59
CA ALA A 14 -12.45 -0.50 -7.34
C ALA A 14 -11.75 -1.18 -6.17
N THR A 15 -11.34 -2.43 -6.31
CA THR A 15 -10.64 -3.16 -5.22
C THR A 15 -9.27 -2.57 -4.92
N SER A 16 -8.52 -2.11 -5.94
CA SER A 16 -7.23 -1.45 -5.73
C SER A 16 -7.39 -0.08 -5.07
N LEU A 17 -8.40 0.70 -5.47
CA LEU A 17 -8.70 1.99 -4.85
C LEU A 17 -9.16 1.81 -3.40
N LEU A 18 -10.06 0.87 -3.14
CA LEU A 18 -10.51 0.54 -1.79
C LEU A 18 -9.34 0.08 -0.92
N PHE A 19 -8.40 -0.67 -1.48
CA PHE A 19 -7.16 -1.03 -0.78
C PHE A 19 -6.34 0.21 -0.43
N GLY A 20 -6.17 1.16 -1.35
CA GLY A 20 -5.51 2.45 -1.04
C GLY A 20 -6.23 3.25 0.05
N LEU A 21 -7.55 3.41 -0.07
CA LEU A 21 -8.37 4.15 0.90
C LEU A 21 -8.36 3.52 2.29
N TRP A 22 -8.33 2.19 2.38
CA TRP A 22 -8.26 1.46 3.65
C TRP A 22 -7.02 1.85 4.49
N HIS A 23 -5.95 2.30 3.84
CA HIS A 23 -4.70 2.66 4.52
C HIS A 23 -4.66 4.08 5.07
N ILE A 24 -5.72 4.87 4.91
CA ILE A 24 -5.80 6.22 5.52
C ILE A 24 -5.62 6.12 7.04
N LEU A 25 -6.39 5.25 7.71
CA LEU A 25 -6.33 5.10 9.17
C LEU A 25 -4.95 4.62 9.66
N PRO A 26 -4.36 3.55 9.11
CA PRO A 26 -2.97 3.15 9.42
C PRO A 26 -1.93 4.26 9.17
N THR A 27 -2.12 5.08 8.14
CA THR A 27 -1.18 6.18 7.84
C THR A 27 -1.26 7.26 8.90
N ILE A 28 -2.48 7.65 9.31
CA ILE A 28 -2.67 8.60 10.41
C ILE A 28 -2.00 8.06 11.69
N ASP A 29 -2.24 6.80 12.02
CA ASP A 29 -1.61 6.17 13.19
C ASP A 29 -0.07 6.20 13.10
N THR A 30 0.48 5.91 11.91
CA THR A 30 1.94 5.99 11.66
C THR A 30 2.48 7.40 11.83
N LEU A 31 1.77 8.43 11.33
CA LEU A 31 2.18 9.83 11.48
C LEU A 31 2.15 10.29 12.94
N VAL A 32 1.26 9.74 13.77
CA VAL A 32 1.17 10.11 15.19
C VAL A 32 2.19 9.36 16.05
N THR A 33 2.51 8.10 15.70
CA THR A 33 3.33 7.22 16.54
C THR A 33 4.80 7.19 16.14
N ASN A 34 5.14 7.63 14.94
CA ASN A 34 6.51 7.61 14.42
C ASN A 34 7.16 9.00 14.56
N PRO A 35 8.41 9.10 15.05
CA PRO A 35 9.16 10.35 15.08
C PRO A 35 9.26 11.06 13.71
N ALA A 36 9.23 10.30 12.61
CA ALA A 36 9.19 10.87 11.26
C ALA A 36 7.92 11.68 10.96
N GLY A 37 6.85 11.51 11.74
CA GLY A 37 5.64 12.32 11.68
C GLY A 37 5.76 13.65 12.42
N GLU A 38 6.76 13.83 13.30
CA GLU A 38 6.98 15.09 14.02
C GLU A 38 7.39 16.24 13.09
N SER A 39 7.88 15.94 11.88
CA SER A 39 8.20 16.95 10.86
C SER A 39 7.01 17.38 10.01
N ILE A 40 5.80 16.90 10.31
CA ILE A 40 4.56 17.22 9.59
C ILE A 40 3.76 18.22 10.44
N ASP A 41 3.81 19.51 10.07
CA ASP A 41 3.29 20.60 10.91
C ASP A 41 2.02 21.24 10.35
N SER A 42 1.59 20.82 9.16
CA SER A 42 0.43 21.42 8.48
C SER A 42 -0.60 20.42 7.98
N VAL A 43 -1.86 20.86 7.94
CA VAL A 43 -2.97 20.09 7.33
C VAL A 43 -2.67 19.76 5.86
N ALA A 44 -1.95 20.65 5.16
CA ALA A 44 -1.56 20.44 3.77
C ALA A 44 -0.59 19.26 3.62
N GLU A 45 0.41 19.15 4.50
CA GLU A 45 1.38 18.05 4.50
C GLU A 45 0.74 16.72 4.89
N VAL A 46 -0.15 16.70 5.89
CA VAL A 46 -0.95 15.51 6.22
C VAL A 46 -1.77 15.09 5.01
N THR A 47 -2.45 16.03 4.35
CA THR A 47 -3.27 15.74 3.16
C THR A 47 -2.42 15.17 2.04
N LEU A 48 -1.23 15.73 1.81
CA LEU A 48 -0.29 15.25 0.81
C LEU A 48 0.20 13.83 1.13
N ALA A 49 0.53 13.55 2.40
CA ALA A 49 0.96 12.22 2.84
C ALA A 49 -0.16 11.18 2.65
N LEU A 50 -1.41 11.52 3.00
CA LEU A 50 -2.56 10.65 2.78
C LEU A 50 -2.83 10.41 1.30
N ALA A 51 -2.82 11.48 0.48
CA ALA A 51 -3.02 11.37 -0.96
C ALA A 51 -1.94 10.52 -1.62
N GLY A 52 -0.67 10.73 -1.25
CA GLY A 52 0.46 9.94 -1.70
C GLY A 52 0.33 8.47 -1.31
N THR A 53 -0.11 8.19 -0.08
CA THR A 53 -0.33 6.83 0.41
C THR A 53 -1.45 6.12 -0.34
N VAL A 54 -2.61 6.77 -0.49
CA VAL A 54 -3.74 6.20 -1.25
C VAL A 54 -3.33 5.92 -2.70
N ALA A 55 -2.63 6.85 -3.35
CA ALA A 55 -2.17 6.67 -4.72
C ALA A 55 -1.15 5.51 -4.84
N GLY A 56 -0.12 5.49 -3.99
CA GLY A 56 0.93 4.46 -4.00
C GLY A 56 0.39 3.07 -3.70
N LEU A 57 -0.54 2.95 -2.77
CA LEU A 57 -1.14 1.67 -2.42
C LEU A 57 -2.19 1.22 -3.43
N THR A 58 -2.88 2.15 -4.09
CA THR A 58 -3.72 1.80 -5.25
C THR A 58 -2.87 1.19 -6.37
N LEU A 59 -1.71 1.77 -6.68
CA LEU A 59 -0.76 1.19 -7.64
C LEU A 59 -0.24 -0.18 -7.19
N THR A 60 0.02 -0.35 -5.90
CA THR A 60 0.42 -1.64 -5.32
C THR A 60 -0.70 -2.69 -5.44
N GLY A 61 -1.97 -2.30 -5.24
CA GLY A 61 -3.13 -3.14 -5.48
C GLY A 61 -3.19 -3.65 -6.92
N PHE A 62 -2.92 -2.77 -7.89
CA PHE A 62 -2.79 -3.17 -9.29
C PHE A 62 -1.62 -4.12 -9.54
N ALA A 63 -0.47 -3.90 -8.89
CA ALA A 63 0.68 -4.80 -8.99
C ALA A 63 0.34 -6.21 -8.47
N PHE A 64 -0.39 -6.32 -7.36
CA PHE A 64 -0.87 -7.62 -6.86
C PHE A 64 -1.90 -8.26 -7.78
N LEU A 65 -2.83 -7.48 -8.33
CA LEU A 65 -3.77 -7.98 -9.33
C LEU A 65 -3.05 -8.50 -10.57
N TRP A 66 -2.08 -7.73 -11.09
CA TRP A 66 -1.25 -8.13 -12.22
C TRP A 66 -0.46 -9.40 -11.93
N LEU A 67 0.17 -9.48 -10.75
CA LEU A 67 0.91 -10.67 -10.33
C LEU A 67 -0.01 -11.89 -10.23
N ARG A 68 -1.21 -11.72 -9.66
CA ARG A 68 -2.23 -12.77 -9.59
C ARG A 68 -2.60 -13.29 -10.98
N LEU A 69 -2.83 -12.39 -11.94
CA LEU A 69 -3.21 -12.76 -13.30
C LEU A 69 -2.05 -13.38 -14.08
N ARG A 70 -0.83 -12.85 -13.91
CA ARG A 70 0.39 -13.36 -14.56
C ARG A 70 0.78 -14.74 -14.05
N ALA A 71 0.70 -14.98 -12.75
CA ALA A 71 1.02 -16.26 -12.13
C ALA A 71 -0.17 -17.23 -12.09
N ASN A 72 -1.38 -16.76 -12.43
CA ASN A 72 -2.64 -17.47 -12.24
C ASN A 72 -2.78 -18.10 -10.84
N SER A 73 -2.33 -17.37 -9.81
CA SER A 73 -2.22 -17.87 -8.43
C SER A 73 -2.48 -16.75 -7.43
N THR A 74 -3.25 -17.05 -6.39
CA THR A 74 -3.47 -16.15 -5.24
C THR A 74 -2.35 -16.25 -4.20
N VAL A 75 -1.59 -17.35 -4.19
CA VAL A 75 -0.44 -17.52 -3.30
C VAL A 75 0.69 -16.55 -3.69
N ALA A 76 0.88 -16.30 -4.98
CA ALA A 76 1.91 -15.38 -5.48
C ALA A 76 1.82 -13.96 -4.86
N PRO A 77 0.69 -13.23 -4.94
CA PRO A 77 0.56 -11.93 -4.29
C PRO A 77 0.58 -12.00 -2.77
N VAL A 78 0.07 -13.07 -2.14
CA VAL A 78 0.16 -13.25 -0.68
C VAL A 78 1.62 -13.34 -0.22
N MET A 79 2.43 -14.15 -0.91
CA MET A 79 3.86 -14.28 -0.61
C MET A 79 4.61 -12.98 -0.89
N ALA A 80 4.28 -12.29 -1.98
CA ALA A 80 4.86 -10.97 -2.26
C ALA A 80 4.55 -9.97 -1.14
N HIS A 81 3.32 -9.97 -0.65
CA HIS A 81 2.90 -9.10 0.46
C HIS A 81 3.62 -9.44 1.77
N ILE A 82 3.71 -10.73 2.13
CA ILE A 82 4.46 -11.17 3.32
C ILE A 82 5.93 -10.76 3.19
N ALA A 83 6.53 -10.96 2.01
CA ALA A 83 7.92 -10.60 1.76
C ALA A 83 8.14 -9.09 1.94
N THR A 84 7.33 -8.24 1.32
CA THR A 84 7.48 -6.77 1.45
C THR A 84 7.32 -6.29 2.89
N ASN A 85 6.36 -6.84 3.64
CA ASN A 85 6.20 -6.53 5.07
C ASN A 85 7.42 -6.98 5.90
N SER A 86 7.91 -8.19 5.63
CA SER A 86 9.07 -8.73 6.32
C SER A 86 10.33 -7.90 6.03
N PHE A 87 10.52 -7.48 4.77
CA PHE A 87 11.62 -6.58 4.41
C PHE A 87 11.50 -5.21 5.08
N ALA A 88 10.30 -4.63 5.16
CA ALA A 88 10.09 -3.36 5.86
C ALA A 88 10.45 -3.48 7.35
N LEU A 89 10.05 -4.57 8.01
CA LEU A 89 10.40 -4.84 9.40
C LEU A 89 11.92 -5.01 9.60
N LEU A 90 12.58 -5.76 8.72
CA LEU A 90 14.03 -5.93 8.76
C LEU A 90 14.77 -4.61 8.51
N ALA A 91 14.28 -3.77 7.60
CA ALA A 91 14.83 -2.45 7.35
C ALA A 91 14.68 -1.53 8.58
N ALA A 92 13.50 -1.52 9.22
CA ALA A 92 13.28 -0.79 10.47
C ALA A 92 14.23 -1.28 11.57
N LEU A 93 14.36 -2.60 11.75
CA LEU A 93 15.30 -3.18 12.70
C LEU A 93 16.75 -2.77 12.41
N PHE A 94 17.15 -2.78 11.14
CA PHE A 94 18.48 -2.35 10.72
C PHE A 94 18.75 -0.89 11.09
N VAL A 95 17.81 0.02 10.78
CA VAL A 95 17.94 1.43 11.14
C VAL A 95 18.09 1.59 12.65
N VAL A 96 17.21 0.97 13.44
CA VAL A 96 17.21 1.08 14.90
C VAL A 96 18.46 0.46 15.55
N ARG A 97 19.08 -0.57 14.96
CA ARG A 97 20.19 -1.31 15.59
C ARG A 97 21.57 -0.94 15.07
N VAL A 98 21.67 -0.42 13.85
CA VAL A 98 22.94 -0.16 13.17
C VAL A 98 23.17 1.33 12.95
N LEU A 99 22.10 2.10 12.71
CA LEU A 99 22.19 3.53 12.42
C LEU A 99 21.74 4.42 13.58
N GLY A 100 20.96 3.90 14.52
CA GLY A 100 20.53 4.55 15.76
C GLY A 100 21.41 4.17 16.94
#